data_AF-A0A7S0AVA0-F1
#
_entry.id   AF-A0A7S0AVA0-F1
#
_cell.length_a   1.000
_cell.length_b   1.000
_cell.length_c   1.000
_cell.angle_alpha   90.00
_cell.angle_beta   90.00
_cell.angle_gamma   90.00
#
_symmetry.space_group_name_H-M   'P 1'
#
loop_
_entity.id
_entity.type
_entity.pdbx_description
1 polymer ?
#
loop_
_entity_poly.entity_id
_entity_poly.type
_entity_poly.pdbx_seq_one_letter_code
_entity_poly.pdbx_strand_id
1 'polypeptide(L)'
;LMKEDPTPNDNGAPEKHLPKVTVSGGSVEVVVPHVMDAAKPHFIEYVWLKDAKSGAVLSAKAFQAADPSPPTLSASLPKGSTAVPMLFCNLHGLWEGEAFTV
;
A
#
# COMPACT_ATOMS: atom_id res chain seq x y z
N LEU A 1 -24.58 -8.53 -8.72
CA LEU A 1 -23.69 -9.60 -8.25
C LEU A 1 -22.62 -8.94 -7.41
N MET A 2 -22.71 -9.01 -6.08
CA MET A 2 -21.59 -8.60 -5.23
C MET A 2 -20.47 -9.59 -5.54
N LYS A 3 -19.43 -9.13 -6.24
CA LYS A 3 -18.19 -9.89 -6.33
C LYS A 3 -17.61 -9.91 -4.92
N GLU A 4 -17.21 -11.08 -4.45
CA GLU A 4 -16.44 -11.19 -3.22
C GLU A 4 -15.22 -10.26 -3.32
N ASP A 5 -14.89 -9.58 -2.22
CA ASP A 5 -13.70 -8.76 -2.18
C ASP A 5 -12.47 -9.64 -2.47
N PRO A 6 -11.51 -9.17 -3.28
CA PRO A 6 -10.34 -9.97 -3.64
C PRO A 6 -9.57 -10.38 -2.39
N THR A 7 -9.13 -11.63 -2.33
CA THR A 7 -8.27 -12.13 -1.24
C THR A 7 -6.93 -11.40 -1.31
N PRO A 8 -6.47 -10.70 -0.26
CA PRO A 8 -5.15 -10.09 -0.27
C PRO A 8 -4.03 -11.14 -0.33
N ASN A 9 -2.90 -10.76 -0.92
CA ASN A 9 -1.64 -11.54 -0.89
C ASN A 9 -1.73 -12.91 -1.59
N ASP A 10 -2.65 -13.09 -2.54
CA ASP A 10 -2.93 -14.39 -3.18
C ASP A 10 -2.27 -14.57 -4.56
N ASN A 11 -1.79 -13.49 -5.19
CA ASN A 11 -1.24 -13.50 -6.53
C ASN A 11 0.02 -12.66 -6.64
N GLY A 12 1.17 -13.27 -6.94
CA GLY A 12 2.46 -12.59 -7.07
C GLY A 12 3.42 -12.89 -5.92
N ALA A 13 4.60 -12.26 -5.94
CA ALA A 13 5.69 -12.56 -5.02
C ALA A 13 5.69 -11.60 -3.81
N PRO A 14 5.59 -12.09 -2.55
CA PRO A 14 5.54 -11.24 -1.37
C PRO A 14 6.71 -10.28 -1.21
N GLU A 15 7.92 -10.70 -1.57
CA GLU A 15 9.13 -9.86 -1.50
C GLU A 15 9.10 -8.65 -2.45
N LYS A 16 8.16 -8.62 -3.41
CA LYS A 16 7.95 -7.52 -4.36
C LYS A 16 6.73 -6.65 -4.03
N HIS A 17 5.88 -7.06 -3.10
CA HIS A 17 4.60 -6.41 -2.85
C HIS A 17 4.32 -6.12 -1.37
N LEU A 18 4.92 -6.84 -0.42
CA LEU A 18 4.74 -6.51 0.99
C LEU A 18 5.39 -5.14 1.28
N PRO A 19 4.60 -4.15 1.70
CA PRO A 19 5.10 -2.80 1.91
C PRO A 19 6.03 -2.74 3.13
N LYS A 20 7.05 -1.89 3.04
CA LYS A 20 7.95 -1.57 4.15
C LYS A 20 7.49 -0.25 4.77
N VAL A 21 7.19 -0.27 6.06
CA VAL A 21 6.73 0.91 6.80
C VAL A 21 7.85 1.41 7.71
N THR A 22 8.13 2.71 7.64
CA THR A 22 9.01 3.42 8.58
C THR A 22 8.20 4.47 9.32
N VAL A 23 8.32 4.49 10.64
CA VAL A 23 7.68 5.50 11.50
C VAL A 23 8.77 6.33 12.18
N SER A 24 8.69 7.65 12.06
CA SER A 24 9.63 8.58 12.70
C SER A 24 8.94 9.88 13.08
N GLY A 25 8.89 10.20 14.38
CA GLY A 25 8.36 11.47 14.88
C GLY A 25 6.91 11.80 14.46
N GLY A 26 6.06 10.78 14.28
CA GLY A 26 4.68 10.94 13.78
C GLY A 26 4.54 10.94 12.25
N SER A 27 5.66 10.91 11.52
CA SER A 27 5.70 10.68 10.08
C SER A 27 5.73 9.18 9.79
N VAL A 28 4.95 8.78 8.79
CA VAL A 28 4.87 7.42 8.25
C VAL A 28 5.34 7.45 6.81
N GLU A 29 6.26 6.58 6.45
CA GLU A 29 6.64 6.32 5.07
C GLU A 29 6.36 4.86 4.75
N VAL A 30 5.62 4.62 3.66
CA VAL A 30 5.31 3.30 3.13
C VAL A 30 5.94 3.18 1.76
N VAL A 31 6.90 2.25 1.64
CA VAL A 31 7.61 1.95 0.40
C VAL A 31 7.23 0.56 -0.06
N VAL A 32 6.72 0.43 -1.28
CA VAL A 32 6.46 -0.88 -1.87
C VAL A 32 7.68 -1.30 -2.70
N PRO A 33 8.29 -2.47 -2.48
CA PRO A 33 9.45 -2.93 -3.26
C PRO A 33 9.06 -3.41 -4.67
N HIS A 34 8.34 -2.57 -5.41
CA HIS A 34 7.77 -2.86 -6.71
C HIS A 34 8.26 -1.87 -7.78
N VAL A 35 8.39 -2.35 -9.01
CA VAL A 35 8.76 -1.53 -10.18
C VAL A 35 7.58 -0.71 -10.70
N MET A 36 7.86 0.36 -11.43
CA MET A 36 6.85 1.14 -12.17
C MET A 36 7.27 1.16 -13.65
N ASP A 37 6.55 0.44 -14.51
CA ASP A 37 6.86 0.32 -15.94
C ASP A 37 5.70 0.81 -16.81
N ALA A 38 5.87 1.95 -17.48
CA ALA A 38 4.89 2.51 -18.40
C ALA A 38 4.91 1.87 -19.81
N ALA A 39 6.04 1.27 -20.23
CA ALA A 39 6.17 0.65 -21.54
C ALA A 39 5.52 -0.74 -21.60
N LYS A 40 5.59 -1.47 -20.48
CA LYS A 40 4.84 -2.72 -20.25
C LYS A 40 4.12 -2.60 -18.91
N PRO A 41 2.89 -2.01 -18.89
CA PRO A 41 2.17 -1.66 -17.67
C PRO A 41 2.17 -2.73 -16.59
N HIS A 42 3.07 -2.56 -15.63
CA HIS A 42 3.17 -3.35 -14.42
C HIS A 42 3.62 -2.43 -13.29
N PHE A 43 2.68 -2.05 -12.45
CA PHE A 43 2.85 -0.97 -11.49
C PHE A 43 1.89 -1.10 -10.31
N ILE A 44 2.14 -0.33 -9.26
CA ILE A 44 1.20 -0.17 -8.16
C ILE A 44 0.24 0.95 -8.52
N GLU A 45 -1.06 0.70 -8.50
CA GLU A 45 -2.08 1.72 -8.78
C GLU A 45 -2.41 2.54 -7.54
N TYR A 46 -2.46 1.89 -6.38
CA TYR A 46 -2.86 2.50 -5.11
C TYR A 46 -2.01 2.01 -3.96
N VAL A 47 -1.72 2.91 -3.03
CA VAL A 47 -1.26 2.59 -1.68
C VAL A 47 -2.13 3.37 -0.70
N TRP A 48 -2.63 2.72 0.35
CA TRP A 48 -3.40 3.39 1.39
C TRP A 48 -3.14 2.81 2.77
N LEU A 49 -3.48 3.60 3.80
CA LEU A 49 -3.43 3.21 5.20
C LEU A 49 -4.86 3.08 5.70
N LYS A 50 -5.21 1.88 6.17
CA LYS A 50 -6.51 1.55 6.76
C LYS A 50 -6.38 1.58 8.28
N ASP A 51 -7.26 2.30 8.97
CA ASP A 51 -7.35 2.23 10.43
C ASP A 51 -7.71 0.80 10.84
N ALA A 52 -6.93 0.21 11.75
CA ALA A 52 -7.06 -1.21 12.08
C ALA A 52 -8.39 -1.57 12.77
N LYS A 53 -9.07 -0.61 13.39
CA LYS A 53 -10.31 -0.84 14.14
C LYS A 53 -11.56 -0.51 13.32
N SER A 54 -11.57 0.66 12.70
CA SER A 54 -12.73 1.21 12.00
C SER A 54 -12.74 0.85 10.52
N GLY A 55 -11.60 0.45 9.95
CA GLY A 55 -11.46 0.26 8.51
C GLY A 55 -11.41 1.57 7.71
N ALA A 56 -11.43 2.73 8.36
CA ALA A 56 -11.40 4.02 7.68
C ALA A 56 -10.07 4.22 6.94
N VAL A 57 -10.11 4.85 5.76
CA VAL A 57 -8.89 5.24 5.05
C VAL A 57 -8.30 6.48 5.72
N LEU A 58 -7.11 6.32 6.29
CA LEU A 58 -6.37 7.39 6.99
C LEU A 58 -5.54 8.24 6.03
N SER A 59 -5.01 7.61 4.97
CA SER A 59 -4.24 8.25 3.91
C SER A 59 -4.24 7.36 2.68
N ALA A 60 -4.17 7.94 1.49
CA ALA A 60 -4.10 7.20 0.24
C ALA A 60 -3.33 7.99 -0.81
N LYS A 61 -2.71 7.26 -1.73
CA LYS A 61 -2.09 7.81 -2.94
C LYS A 61 -2.37 6.89 -4.12
N ALA A 62 -2.82 7.50 -5.20
CA ALA A 62 -2.89 6.87 -6.51
C ALA A 62 -1.59 7.13 -7.27
N PHE A 63 -1.22 6.20 -8.14
CA PHE A 63 -0.04 6.29 -8.97
C PHE A 63 -0.39 6.04 -10.44
N GLN A 64 0.52 6.44 -11.32
CA GLN A 64 0.56 6.09 -12.73
C GLN A 64 1.77 5.21 -13.01
N ALA A 65 1.72 4.41 -14.07
CA ALA A 65 2.83 3.52 -14.44
C ALA A 65 4.16 4.27 -14.72
N ALA A 66 4.09 5.57 -15.02
CA ALA A 66 5.25 6.43 -15.25
C ALA A 66 5.76 7.14 -13.99
N ASP A 67 5.13 6.94 -12.83
CA ASP A 67 5.58 7.53 -11.57
C ASP A 67 6.93 6.92 -11.10
N PRO A 68 7.66 7.62 -10.21
CA PRO A 68 8.91 7.12 -9.67
C PRO A 68 8.80 5.72 -9.04
N SER A 69 9.80 4.90 -9.31
CA SER A 69 10.00 3.58 -8.71
C SER A 69 11.08 3.65 -7.62
N PRO A 70 10.87 3.05 -6.43
CA PRO A 70 9.65 2.38 -5.98
C PRO A 70 8.51 3.37 -5.63
N PRO A 71 7.24 2.95 -5.69
CA PRO A 71 6.12 3.79 -5.28
C PRO A 71 6.11 3.96 -3.76
N THR A 72 6.04 5.23 -3.36
CA THR A 72 6.10 5.65 -1.95
C THR A 72 4.90 6.52 -1.57
N LEU A 73 4.29 6.21 -0.43
CA LEU A 73 3.31 7.02 0.27
C LEU A 73 3.96 7.60 1.54
N SER A 74 3.90 8.92 1.69
CA SER A 74 4.27 9.60 2.94
C SER A 74 3.03 10.20 3.59
N ALA A 75 2.87 10.01 4.90
CA ALA A 75 1.72 10.49 5.66
C ALA A 75 2.13 10.97 7.05
N SER A 76 1.30 11.81 7.66
CA SER A 76 1.39 12.12 9.10
C SER A 76 0.13 11.60 9.76
N LEU A 77 0.30 10.72 10.74
CA LEU A 77 -0.82 10.16 11.50
C LEU A 77 -0.74 10.63 12.96
N PRO A 78 -1.89 10.80 13.65
CA PRO A 78 -1.88 11.08 15.08
C PRO A 78 -1.15 9.98 15.85
N LYS A 79 -0.39 10.35 16.87
CA LYS A 79 0.27 9.39 17.78
C LYS A 79 -0.77 8.46 18.41
N GLY A 80 -0.46 7.17 18.46
CA GLY A 80 -1.35 6.12 18.95
C GLY A 80 -2.30 5.56 17.89
N SER A 81 -2.27 6.06 16.64
CA SER A 81 -3.03 5.46 15.55
C SER A 81 -2.43 4.11 15.18
N THR A 82 -3.28 3.08 15.04
CA THR A 82 -2.88 1.77 14.51
C THR A 82 -3.43 1.62 13.10
N ALA A 83 -2.54 1.38 12.14
CA ALA A 83 -2.88 1.32 10.72
C ALA A 83 -2.37 0.04 10.06
N VAL A 84 -3.06 -0.39 9.01
CA VAL A 84 -2.69 -1.50 8.14
C VAL A 84 -2.35 -0.92 6.76
N PRO A 85 -1.13 -1.11 6.25
CA PRO A 85 -0.77 -0.68 4.91
C PRO A 85 -1.35 -1.63 3.88
N MET A 86 -1.98 -1.07 2.88
CA MET A 86 -2.63 -1.79 1.79
C MET A 86 -2.13 -1.26 0.46
N LEU A 87 -2.13 -2.09 -0.57
CA LEU A 87 -1.85 -1.65 -1.93
C LEU A 87 -2.61 -2.47 -2.97
N PHE A 88 -2.65 -1.93 -4.18
CA PHE A 88 -3.19 -2.64 -5.34
C PHE A 88 -2.19 -2.59 -6.49
N CYS A 89 -1.77 -3.75 -6.98
CA CYS A 89 -0.98 -3.89 -8.21
C CYS A 89 -1.92 -4.22 -9.37
N ASN A 90 -1.72 -3.56 -10.52
CA ASN A 90 -2.59 -3.75 -11.68
C ASN A 90 -2.63 -5.21 -12.21
N LEU A 91 -1.57 -6.00 -11.96
CA LEU A 91 -1.48 -7.41 -12.37
C LEU A 91 -1.66 -8.41 -11.22
N HIS A 92 -1.32 -8.00 -10.00
CA HIS A 92 -1.20 -8.88 -8.84
C HIS A 92 -2.21 -8.57 -7.74
N GLY A 93 -3.18 -7.70 -8.02
CA GLY A 93 -4.33 -7.48 -7.16
C GLY A 93 -3.98 -6.84 -5.82
N LEU A 94 -4.75 -7.21 -4.81
CA LEU A 94 -4.74 -6.62 -3.48
C LEU A 94 -3.62 -7.21 -2.61
N TRP A 95 -2.93 -6.35 -1.88
CA TRP A 95 -1.96 -6.76 -0.86
C TRP A 95 -2.20 -6.04 0.46
N GLU A 96 -2.00 -6.78 1.54
CA GLU A 96 -2.12 -6.32 2.93
C GLU A 96 -0.78 -6.59 3.64
N GLY A 97 -0.16 -5.53 4.15
CA GLY A 97 1.04 -5.63 4.97
C GLY A 97 0.74 -5.71 6.46
N GLU A 98 1.79 -5.79 7.28
CA GLU A 98 1.66 -5.87 8.73
C GLU A 98 1.15 -4.55 9.33
N ALA A 99 0.28 -4.68 10.35
CA ALA A 99 -0.20 -3.53 11.10
C ALA A 99 0.94 -2.87 11.89
N PHE A 100 0.91 -1.54 11.97
CA PHE A 100 1.87 -0.75 12.75
C PHE A 100 1.14 0.31 13.58
N THR A 101 1.83 0.86 14.58
CA THR A 101 1.33 1.95 15.41
C THR A 101 2.31 3.12 15.37
N VAL A 102 1.76 4.34 15.29
CA VAL A 102 2.52 5.60 15.27
C VAL A 102 2.79 6.13 16.67
#